data_AF-A0A0N4VMQ3-F1
#
_entry.id   AF-A0A0N4VMQ3-F1
#
_cell.length_a   1.000
_cell.length_b   1.000
_cell.length_c   1.000
_cell.angle_alpha   90.00
_cell.angle_beta   90.00
_cell.angle_gamma   90.00
#
_symmetry.space_group_name_H-M   'P 1'
#
loop_
_entity.id
_entity.type
_entity.pdbx_description
1 polymer ?
#
loop_
_entity_poly.entity_id
_entity_poly.type
_entity_poly.pdbx_seq_one_letter_code
_entity_poly.pdbx_strand_id
1 'polypeptide(L)'
;MEAVEIKQLCKESMVHSRLGKDEVAIQDGKDFYKHMFGNHPALRKYFKGAENYSPEDVQKSDRFAKQGQRILLACHILADTYDDKATFKAYARETVNRHRQYKMEPVLWRAFFDVFINYLKTKTTVSTKMEDAWKQLGDDFAAECLSHLEDLGLPH
;
A
#
# COMPACT_ATOMS: atom_id res chain seq x y z
N MET A 1 17.58 4.03 10.75
CA MET A 1 17.99 2.81 10.03
C MET A 1 18.50 3.22 8.67
N GLU A 2 19.55 2.57 8.18
CA GLU A 2 20.11 2.86 6.86
C GLU A 2 19.14 2.42 5.75
N ALA A 3 19.13 3.09 4.60
CA ALA A 3 18.14 2.82 3.55
C ALA A 3 18.16 1.35 3.07
N VAL A 4 19.35 0.75 2.99
CA VAL A 4 19.53 -0.67 2.65
C VAL A 4 18.90 -1.59 3.70
N GLU A 5 19.02 -1.25 4.99
CA GLU A 5 18.40 -2.00 6.09
C GLU A 5 16.87 -1.92 6.02
N ILE A 6 16.32 -0.73 5.76
CA ILE A 6 14.87 -0.53 5.62
C ILE A 6 14.31 -1.35 4.46
N LYS A 7 14.96 -1.29 3.29
CA LYS A 7 14.60 -2.12 2.12
C LYS A 7 14.56 -3.60 2.48
N GLN A 8 15.61 -4.10 3.12
CA GLN A 8 15.72 -5.51 3.47
C GLN A 8 14.59 -5.94 4.42
N LEU A 9 14.36 -5.19 5.51
CA LEU A 9 13.31 -5.47 6.49
C LEU A 9 11.90 -5.42 5.87
N CYS A 10 11.62 -4.42 5.04
CA CYS A 10 10.33 -4.31 4.35
C CYS A 10 10.12 -5.49 3.39
N LYS A 11 11.13 -5.89 2.62
CA LYS A 11 11.03 -7.04 1.70
C LYS A 11 10.83 -8.36 2.46
N GLU A 12 11.56 -8.58 3.55
CA GLU A 12 11.42 -9.77 4.40
C GLU A 12 10.01 -9.90 4.98
N SER A 13 9.36 -8.79 5.34
CA SER A 13 7.98 -8.82 5.86
C SER A 13 6.94 -9.22 4.81
N MET A 14 7.27 -9.16 3.51
CA MET A 14 6.33 -9.42 2.40
C MET A 14 6.45 -10.83 1.80
N VAL A 15 7.20 -11.75 2.42
CA VAL A 15 7.39 -13.13 1.90
C VAL A 15 6.08 -13.90 1.66
N HIS A 16 5.02 -13.56 2.41
CA HIS A 16 3.67 -14.12 2.28
C HIS A 16 2.65 -13.14 1.68
N SER A 17 3.14 -12.10 0.99
CA SER A 17 2.33 -11.17 0.19
C SER A 17 2.81 -11.23 -1.26
N ARG A 18 2.54 -12.36 -1.92
CA ARG A 18 3.21 -12.71 -3.16
C ARG A 18 2.67 -11.99 -4.39
N LEU A 19 3.56 -11.79 -5.33
CA LEU A 19 3.25 -11.39 -6.70
C LEU A 19 3.25 -12.62 -7.58
N GLY A 20 2.30 -12.71 -8.50
CA GLY A 20 2.21 -13.88 -9.36
C GLY A 20 0.89 -14.00 -10.10
N LYS A 21 0.81 -15.07 -10.88
CA LYS A 21 -0.40 -15.44 -11.62
C LYS A 21 -1.07 -16.70 -11.05
N ASP A 22 -0.41 -17.37 -10.10
CA ASP A 22 -0.99 -18.52 -9.40
C ASP A 22 -2.08 -18.08 -8.43
N GLU A 23 -2.94 -19.04 -8.07
CA GLU A 23 -4.09 -18.80 -7.20
C GLU A 23 -3.70 -18.21 -5.85
N VAL A 24 -2.54 -18.59 -5.31
CA VAL A 24 -2.17 -18.16 -3.97
C VAL A 24 -1.64 -16.73 -3.97
N ALA A 25 -0.84 -16.34 -4.98
CA ALA A 25 -0.48 -14.94 -5.17
C ALA A 25 -1.72 -14.06 -5.38
N ILE A 26 -2.65 -14.49 -6.24
CA ILE A 26 -3.92 -13.76 -6.45
C ILE A 26 -4.70 -13.63 -5.14
N GLN A 27 -4.74 -14.68 -4.33
CA GLN A 27 -5.40 -14.67 -3.03
C GLN A 27 -4.74 -13.71 -2.04
N ASP A 28 -3.40 -13.63 -2.00
CA ASP A 28 -2.68 -12.66 -1.17
C ASP A 28 -3.12 -11.23 -1.50
N GLY A 29 -3.26 -10.89 -2.79
CA GLY A 29 -3.78 -9.60 -3.22
C GLY A 29 -5.24 -9.34 -2.82
N LYS A 30 -6.11 -10.34 -2.89
CA LYS A 30 -7.51 -10.23 -2.42
C LYS A 30 -7.57 -10.04 -0.91
N ASP A 31 -6.73 -10.74 -0.16
CA ASP A 31 -6.73 -10.69 1.30
C ASP A 31 -6.37 -9.31 1.83
N PHE A 32 -5.50 -8.55 1.14
CA PHE A 32 -5.28 -7.15 1.46
C PHE A 32 -6.57 -6.33 1.43
N TYR A 33 -7.35 -6.43 0.34
CA TYR A 33 -8.60 -5.68 0.23
C TYR A 33 -9.69 -6.21 1.17
N LYS A 34 -9.72 -7.51 1.45
CA LYS A 34 -10.61 -8.08 2.48
C LYS A 34 -10.30 -7.51 3.85
N HIS A 35 -9.02 -7.46 4.22
CA HIS A 35 -8.57 -6.87 5.47
C HIS A 35 -8.94 -5.38 5.56
N MET A 36 -8.63 -4.61 4.52
CA MET A 36 -8.94 -3.18 4.47
C MET A 36 -10.46 -2.93 4.53
N PHE A 37 -11.27 -3.67 3.78
CA PHE A 37 -12.72 -3.44 3.73
C PHE A 37 -13.42 -3.89 5.03
N GLY A 38 -12.89 -4.91 5.69
CA GLY A 38 -13.39 -5.39 6.98
C GLY A 38 -13.02 -4.50 8.17
N ASN A 39 -11.81 -3.93 8.18
CA ASN A 39 -11.29 -3.16 9.33
C ASN A 39 -11.33 -1.64 9.14
N HIS A 40 -11.37 -1.16 7.89
CA HIS A 40 -11.40 0.27 7.56
C HIS A 40 -12.57 0.60 6.61
N PRO A 41 -13.82 0.30 7.01
CA PRO A 41 -14.99 0.41 6.14
C PRO A 41 -15.23 1.82 5.58
N ALA A 42 -14.79 2.87 6.28
CA ALA A 42 -14.92 4.26 5.83
C ALA A 42 -14.11 4.57 4.56
N LEU A 43 -13.03 3.82 4.29
CA LEU A 43 -12.19 4.02 3.11
C LEU A 43 -12.85 3.49 1.82
N ARG A 44 -13.89 2.65 1.94
CA ARG A 44 -14.61 2.08 0.78
C ARG A 44 -15.26 3.14 -0.10
N LYS A 45 -15.51 4.36 0.44
CA LYS A 45 -16.04 5.51 -0.30
C LYS A 45 -15.21 5.89 -1.56
N TYR A 46 -13.92 5.56 -1.57
CA TYR A 46 -13.04 5.82 -2.73
C TYR A 46 -13.13 4.74 -3.82
N PHE A 47 -13.83 3.63 -3.58
CA PHE A 47 -13.91 2.49 -4.49
C PHE A 47 -15.28 2.46 -5.17
N LYS A 48 -15.45 3.31 -6.20
CA LYS A 48 -16.74 3.45 -6.92
C LYS A 48 -17.36 2.10 -7.30
N GLY A 49 -18.61 1.85 -6.93
CA GLY A 49 -19.36 0.61 -7.14
C GLY A 49 -19.02 -0.54 -6.17
N ALA A 50 -18.15 -0.30 -5.20
CA ALA A 50 -17.79 -1.24 -4.14
C ALA A 50 -17.84 -0.59 -2.74
N GLU A 51 -18.55 0.52 -2.59
CA GLU A 51 -18.65 1.32 -1.37
C GLU A 51 -19.22 0.52 -0.19
N ASN A 52 -20.09 -0.46 -0.49
CA ASN A 52 -20.76 -1.31 0.49
C ASN A 52 -20.27 -2.77 0.48
N TYR A 53 -19.17 -3.08 -0.23
CA TYR A 53 -18.67 -4.45 -0.29
C TYR A 53 -18.23 -4.95 1.09
N SER A 54 -18.63 -6.18 1.39
CA SER A 54 -18.11 -7.02 2.47
C SER A 54 -16.80 -7.71 2.06
N PRO A 55 -16.03 -8.29 3.01
CA PRO A 55 -14.92 -9.17 2.69
C PRO A 55 -15.31 -10.34 1.76
N GLU A 56 -16.53 -10.87 1.90
CA GLU A 56 -17.06 -11.95 1.07
C GLU A 56 -17.31 -11.48 -0.38
N ASP A 57 -17.75 -10.24 -0.57
CA ASP A 57 -17.91 -9.64 -1.90
C ASP A 57 -16.54 -9.43 -2.57
N VAL A 58 -15.55 -8.96 -1.81
CA VAL A 58 -14.16 -8.82 -2.29
C VAL A 58 -13.58 -10.18 -2.70
N GLN A 59 -13.82 -11.24 -1.91
CA GLN A 59 -13.34 -12.60 -2.21
C GLN A 59 -13.82 -13.09 -3.58
N LYS A 60 -15.06 -12.79 -3.94
CA LYS A 60 -15.70 -13.21 -5.20
C LYS A 60 -15.43 -12.27 -6.38
N SER A 61 -14.68 -11.18 -6.17
CA SER A 61 -14.52 -10.12 -7.16
C SER A 61 -13.25 -10.24 -8.02
N ASP A 62 -13.42 -10.32 -9.34
CA ASP A 62 -12.33 -10.24 -10.31
C ASP A 62 -11.66 -8.86 -10.32
N ARG A 63 -12.41 -7.80 -10.00
CA ARG A 63 -11.85 -6.45 -9.85
C ARG A 63 -10.78 -6.44 -8.77
N PHE A 64 -11.05 -7.04 -7.62
CA PHE A 64 -10.10 -7.07 -6.50
C PHE A 64 -9.03 -8.16 -6.64
N ALA A 65 -9.25 -9.19 -7.48
CA ALA A 65 -8.15 -10.04 -7.94
C ALA A 65 -7.08 -9.23 -8.68
N LYS A 66 -7.50 -8.38 -9.62
CA LYS A 66 -6.61 -7.52 -10.42
C LYS A 66 -6.02 -6.38 -9.60
N GLN A 67 -6.87 -5.69 -8.84
CA GLN A 67 -6.44 -4.54 -8.04
C GLN A 67 -5.54 -4.97 -6.87
N GLY A 68 -5.79 -6.14 -6.27
CA GLY A 68 -4.93 -6.75 -5.24
C GLY A 68 -3.50 -6.96 -5.72
N GLN A 69 -3.31 -7.50 -6.93
CA GLN A 69 -1.97 -7.64 -7.51
C GLN A 69 -1.31 -6.28 -7.78
N ARG A 70 -2.07 -5.27 -8.21
CA ARG A 70 -1.53 -3.91 -8.46
C ARG A 70 -1.03 -3.25 -7.18
N ILE A 71 -1.79 -3.35 -6.08
CA ILE A 71 -1.38 -2.71 -4.81
C ILE A 71 -0.22 -3.45 -4.16
N LEU A 72 -0.21 -4.79 -4.17
CA LEU A 72 0.94 -5.54 -3.69
C LEU A 72 2.19 -5.22 -4.52
N LEU A 73 2.09 -5.17 -5.85
CA LEU A 73 3.21 -4.78 -6.71
C LEU A 73 3.73 -3.39 -6.34
N ALA A 74 2.86 -2.42 -6.06
CA ALA A 74 3.27 -1.09 -5.64
C ALA A 74 4.04 -1.12 -4.31
N CYS A 75 3.61 -1.89 -3.32
CA CYS A 75 4.34 -2.05 -2.05
C CYS A 75 5.72 -2.71 -2.25
N HIS A 76 5.81 -3.72 -3.13
CA HIS A 76 7.08 -4.34 -3.49
C HIS A 76 8.04 -3.35 -4.17
N ILE A 77 7.55 -2.54 -5.11
CA ILE A 77 8.36 -1.49 -5.76
C ILE A 77 8.85 -0.48 -4.74
N LEU A 78 7.99 -0.02 -3.82
CA LEU A 78 8.38 0.94 -2.79
C LEU A 78 9.50 0.39 -1.90
N ALA A 79 9.38 -0.85 -1.43
CA ALA A 79 10.43 -1.48 -0.64
C ALA A 79 11.72 -1.68 -1.45
N ASP A 80 11.62 -2.17 -2.68
CA ASP A 80 12.79 -2.53 -3.50
C ASP A 80 13.58 -1.33 -4.01
N THR A 81 12.93 -0.18 -4.17
CA THR A 81 13.55 1.06 -4.64
C THR A 81 13.96 2.00 -3.51
N TYR A 82 13.73 1.65 -2.24
CA TYR A 82 13.92 2.58 -1.12
C TYR A 82 15.38 3.05 -0.93
N ASP A 83 16.36 2.22 -1.29
CA ASP A 83 17.78 2.54 -1.30
C ASP A 83 18.21 3.41 -2.50
N ASP A 84 17.40 3.44 -3.58
CA ASP A 84 17.48 4.41 -4.67
C ASP A 84 16.43 5.51 -4.49
N LYS A 85 16.78 6.50 -3.67
CA LYS A 85 15.87 7.59 -3.28
C LYS A 85 15.30 8.38 -4.45
N ALA A 86 16.02 8.49 -5.57
CA ALA A 86 15.51 9.21 -6.75
C ALA A 86 14.34 8.45 -7.38
N THR A 87 14.50 7.15 -7.59
CA THR A 87 13.45 6.27 -8.14
C THR A 87 12.28 6.14 -7.18
N PHE A 88 12.53 5.95 -5.88
CA PHE A 88 11.48 5.90 -4.84
C PHE A 88 10.59 7.14 -4.88
N LYS A 89 11.20 8.34 -4.87
CA LYS A 89 10.47 9.61 -4.91
C LYS A 89 9.71 9.80 -6.22
N ALA A 90 10.31 9.47 -7.35
CA ALA A 90 9.62 9.52 -8.64
C ALA A 90 8.38 8.60 -8.67
N TYR A 91 8.48 7.41 -8.10
CA TYR A 91 7.37 6.48 -8.00
C TYR A 91 6.27 6.98 -7.04
N ALA A 92 6.62 7.68 -5.96
CA ALA A 92 5.67 8.33 -5.07
C ALA A 92 4.85 9.42 -5.80
N ARG A 93 5.52 10.31 -6.55
CA ARG A 93 4.86 11.34 -7.37
C ARG A 93 3.96 10.73 -8.46
N GLU A 94 4.42 9.68 -9.13
CA GLU A 94 3.61 8.96 -10.12
C GLU A 94 2.40 8.25 -9.48
N THR A 95 2.54 7.81 -8.22
CA THR A 95 1.41 7.28 -7.47
C THR A 95 0.39 8.37 -7.17
N VAL A 96 0.81 9.57 -6.74
CA VAL A 96 -0.10 10.74 -6.59
C VAL A 96 -0.84 11.04 -7.89
N ASN A 97 -0.13 11.14 -9.01
CA ASN A 97 -0.71 11.47 -10.31
C ASN A 97 -1.84 10.51 -10.71
N ARG A 98 -1.68 9.21 -10.43
CA ARG A 98 -2.68 8.17 -10.71
C ARG A 98 -3.88 8.19 -9.74
N HIS A 99 -3.70 8.76 -8.55
CA HIS A 99 -4.73 8.81 -7.50
C HIS A 99 -5.47 10.15 -7.38
N ARG A 100 -4.96 11.25 -7.96
CA ARG A 100 -5.58 12.59 -7.85
C ARG A 100 -7.07 12.63 -8.24
N GLN A 101 -7.49 11.78 -9.17
CA GLN A 101 -8.88 11.65 -9.62
C GLN A 101 -9.85 11.23 -8.49
N TYR A 102 -9.35 10.53 -7.46
CA TYR A 102 -10.15 10.05 -6.33
C TYR A 102 -10.30 11.09 -5.23
N LYS A 103 -9.58 12.22 -5.30
CA LYS A 103 -9.62 13.33 -4.34
C LYS A 103 -9.53 12.83 -2.88
N MET A 104 -8.59 11.92 -2.65
CA MET A 104 -8.34 11.36 -1.32
C MET A 104 -7.86 12.44 -0.36
N GLU A 105 -8.27 12.32 0.90
CA GLU A 105 -7.75 13.14 1.99
C GLU A 105 -6.23 12.95 2.11
N PRO A 106 -5.40 14.03 2.16
CA PRO A 106 -3.94 13.92 2.12
C PRO A 106 -3.33 13.06 3.25
N VAL A 107 -3.95 13.06 4.43
CA VAL A 107 -3.54 12.22 5.57
C VAL A 107 -3.50 10.72 5.25
N LEU A 108 -4.27 10.28 4.24
CA LEU A 108 -4.36 8.87 3.87
C LEU A 108 -3.06 8.33 3.24
N TRP A 109 -2.18 9.20 2.72
CA TRP A 109 -0.88 8.78 2.20
C TRP A 109 -0.04 8.09 3.27
N ARG A 110 -0.04 8.64 4.50
CA ARG A 110 0.67 8.03 5.62
C ARG A 110 -0.16 6.92 6.30
N ALA A 111 -1.47 7.12 6.43
CA ALA A 111 -2.34 6.15 7.10
C ALA A 111 -2.41 4.80 6.37
N PHE A 112 -2.16 4.78 5.05
CA PHE A 112 -2.06 3.54 4.26
C PHE A 112 -1.10 2.51 4.88
N PHE A 113 0.05 2.96 5.38
CA PHE A 113 1.08 2.06 5.89
C PHE A 113 0.65 1.35 7.17
N ASP A 114 -0.21 1.96 7.99
CA ASP A 114 -0.76 1.30 9.17
C ASP A 114 -1.72 0.17 8.76
N VAL A 115 -2.55 0.40 7.73
CA VAL A 115 -3.41 -0.63 7.13
C VAL A 115 -2.56 -1.77 6.54
N PHE A 116 -1.49 -1.43 5.83
CA PHE A 116 -0.62 -2.42 5.20
C PHE A 116 0.14 -3.26 6.23
N ILE A 117 0.73 -2.63 7.26
CA ILE A 117 1.39 -3.35 8.37
C ILE A 117 0.41 -4.29 9.07
N ASN A 118 -0.82 -3.85 9.34
CA ASN A 118 -1.84 -4.69 9.99
C ASN A 118 -2.25 -5.87 9.11
N TYR A 119 -2.33 -5.68 7.79
CA TYR A 119 -2.49 -6.78 6.85
C TYR A 119 -1.29 -7.76 6.88
N LEU A 120 -0.04 -7.26 6.88
CA LEU A 120 1.14 -8.12 6.95
C LEU A 120 1.14 -8.98 8.23
N LYS A 121 0.68 -8.42 9.36
CA LYS A 121 0.51 -9.13 10.64
C LYS A 121 -0.52 -10.27 10.56
N THR A 122 -1.43 -10.27 9.58
CA THR A 122 -2.32 -11.44 9.35
C THR A 122 -1.66 -12.54 8.53
N LYS A 123 -0.50 -12.28 7.91
CA LYS A 123 0.20 -13.20 7.01
C LYS A 123 1.50 -13.75 7.60
N THR A 124 2.16 -12.99 8.47
CA THR A 124 3.44 -13.37 9.09
C THR A 124 3.64 -12.63 10.42
N THR A 125 4.67 -13.03 11.17
CA THR A 125 5.16 -12.25 12.31
C THR A 125 5.93 -11.04 11.81
N VAL A 126 5.38 -9.84 12.03
CA VAL A 126 6.07 -8.58 11.78
C VAL A 126 6.78 -8.15 13.06
N SER A 127 8.12 -8.17 13.05
CA SER A 127 8.92 -7.71 14.19
C SER A 127 8.81 -6.19 14.38
N THR A 128 9.15 -5.68 15.58
CA THR A 128 9.20 -4.23 15.83
C THR A 128 10.09 -3.51 14.82
N LYS A 129 11.25 -4.07 14.46
CA LYS A 129 12.14 -3.49 13.45
C LYS A 129 11.51 -3.41 12.06
N MET A 130 10.77 -4.44 11.64
CA MET A 130 10.04 -4.42 10.37
C MET A 130 8.92 -3.39 10.37
N GLU A 131 8.21 -3.26 11.50
CA GLU A 131 7.18 -2.23 11.67
C GLU A 131 7.79 -0.82 11.60
N ASP A 132 8.89 -0.58 12.31
CA ASP A 132 9.61 0.71 12.28
C ASP A 132 10.16 1.00 10.87
N ALA A 133 10.55 -0.02 10.11
CA ALA A 133 11.00 0.13 8.73
C ALA A 133 9.88 0.61 7.81
N TRP A 134 8.69 0.01 7.92
CA TRP A 134 7.52 0.46 7.18
C TRP A 134 7.04 1.84 7.61
N LYS A 135 7.13 2.18 8.90
CA LYS A 135 6.78 3.53 9.38
C LYS A 135 7.69 4.57 8.78
N GLN A 136 9.00 4.38 8.84
CA GLN A 136 9.97 5.30 8.24
C GLN A 136 9.79 5.40 6.72
N LEU A 137 9.63 4.28 6.02
CA LEU A 137 9.35 4.28 4.58
C LEU A 137 8.06 5.04 4.27
N GLY A 138 7.03 4.86 5.10
CA GLY A 138 5.74 5.53 4.95
C GLY A 138 5.80 7.02 5.23
N ASP A 139 6.60 7.46 6.19
CA ASP A 139 6.86 8.88 6.48
C ASP A 139 7.56 9.54 5.29
N ASP A 140 8.62 8.91 4.76
CA ASP A 140 9.35 9.37 3.57
C ASP A 140 8.44 9.44 2.33
N PHE A 141 7.60 8.41 2.12
CA PHE A 141 6.65 8.36 1.01
C PHE A 141 5.62 9.48 1.11
N ALA A 142 5.00 9.63 2.29
CA ALA A 142 3.98 10.65 2.51
C ALA A 142 4.55 12.05 2.35
N ALA A 143 5.74 12.34 2.89
CA ALA A 143 6.39 13.64 2.73
C ALA A 143 6.57 14.02 1.25
N GLU A 144 7.03 13.08 0.41
CA GLU A 144 7.16 13.31 -1.03
C GLU A 144 5.80 13.49 -1.72
N CYS A 145 4.78 12.70 -1.34
CA CYS A 145 3.43 12.85 -1.89
C CYS A 145 2.82 14.22 -1.57
N LEU A 146 2.97 14.69 -0.34
CA LEU A 146 2.43 15.98 0.11
C LEU A 146 3.14 17.16 -0.56
N SER A 147 4.47 17.10 -0.65
CA SER A 147 5.25 18.10 -1.41
C SER A 147 4.81 18.16 -2.87
N HIS A 148 4.59 17.01 -3.53
CA HIS A 148 4.14 17.00 -4.92
C HIS A 148 2.69 17.45 -5.09
N LEU A 149 1.82 17.23 -4.09
CA LEU A 149 0.46 17.78 -4.09
C LEU A 149 0.48 19.31 -3.99
N GLU A 150 1.37 19.87 -3.16
CA GLU A 150 1.61 21.31 -3.07
C GLU A 150 2.05 21.88 -4.44
N ASP A 151 3.03 21.26 -5.10
CA ASP A 151 3.50 21.66 -6.44
C ASP A 151 2.38 21.64 -7.50
N LEU A 152 1.40 20.75 -7.35
CA LEU A 152 0.25 20.64 -8.24
C LEU A 152 -0.91 21.59 -7.86
N GLY A 153 -0.79 22.37 -6.78
CA GLY A 153 -1.88 23.21 -6.27
C GLY A 153 -3.08 22.41 -5.76
N LEU A 154 -2.85 21.20 -5.24
CA LEU A 154 -3.87 20.31 -4.69
C LEU A 154 -3.84 20.33 -3.15
N PRO A 155 -4.92 19.86 -2.47
CA PRO A 155 -4.90 19.70 -1.01
C PRO A 155 -3.72 18.83 -0.56
N HIS A 156 -3.00 19.27 0.46
CA HIS A 156 -1.83 18.62 1.08
C HIS A 156 -1.92 18.73 2.60
#